data_AF-A0A661U992-F1
#
_entry.id   AF-A0A661U992-F1
#
_cell.length_a   1.000
_cell.length_b   1.000
_cell.length_c   1.000
_cell.angle_alpha   90.00
_cell.angle_beta   90.00
_cell.angle_gamma   90.00
#
_symmetry.space_group_name_H-M   'P 1'
#
loop_
_entity.id
_entity.type
_entity.pdbx_description
1 polymer ?
#
loop_
_entity_poly.entity_id
_entity_poly.type
_entity_poly.pdbx_seq_one_letter_code
_entity_poly.pdbx_strand_id
1 'polypeptide(L)'
;MINEVVHNGRDNAIWVGVRVARELIDLTEVTKMELLMNDQVYSSEVFGSGEAQVFDWTQTQGTGVLILRLGNLSIPVGFYNAKLVIYSVDNPNGVIWDTMRIRFK
;
A
#
# COMPACT_ATOMS: atom_id res chain seq x y z
N MET A 1 3.21 14.58 5.94
CA MET A 1 2.50 13.51 6.67
C MET A 1 1.07 13.47 6.16
N ILE A 2 0.69 12.38 5.51
CA ILE A 2 -0.66 12.17 4.98
C ILE A 2 -1.48 11.47 6.07
N ASN A 3 -2.70 11.95 6.31
CA ASN A 3 -3.65 11.38 7.28
C ASN A 3 -4.81 10.77 6.51
N GLU A 4 -4.82 9.45 6.40
CA GLU A 4 -5.88 8.72 5.69
C GLU A 4 -6.88 8.11 6.68
N VAL A 5 -8.15 8.07 6.29
CA VAL A 5 -9.22 7.46 7.09
C VAL A 5 -9.79 6.26 6.34
N VAL A 6 -9.73 5.10 6.97
CA VAL A 6 -10.29 3.84 6.46
C VAL A 6 -11.49 3.48 7.34
N HIS A 7 -12.65 3.25 6.72
CA HIS A 7 -13.79 2.67 7.41
C HIS A 7 -13.77 1.15 7.23
N ASN A 8 -13.88 0.42 8.32
CA ASN A 8 -13.91 -1.05 8.29
C ASN A 8 -15.22 -1.56 7.69
N GLY A 9 -15.13 -2.63 6.90
CA GLY A 9 -16.26 -3.23 6.18
C GLY A 9 -16.80 -2.37 5.03
N ARG A 10 -16.01 -1.39 4.56
CA ARG A 10 -16.36 -0.47 3.47
C ARG A 10 -15.24 -0.45 2.43
N ASP A 11 -15.63 -0.29 1.17
CA ASP A 11 -14.70 -0.14 0.06
C ASP A 11 -14.20 1.30 -0.05
N ASN A 12 -13.36 1.70 0.89
CA ASN A 12 -12.62 2.95 0.86
C ASN A 12 -11.16 2.64 0.56
N ALA A 13 -10.81 2.90 -0.69
CA ALA A 13 -9.48 2.77 -1.22
C ALA A 13 -8.63 4.01 -0.91
N ILE A 14 -7.40 3.80 -0.43
CA ILE A 14 -6.38 4.85 -0.37
C ILE A 14 -5.58 4.80 -1.66
N TRP A 15 -5.40 5.97 -2.30
CA TRP A 15 -4.64 6.10 -3.54
C TRP A 15 -3.28 6.73 -3.22
N VAL A 16 -2.21 5.97 -3.43
CA VAL A 16 -0.84 6.35 -3.08
C VAL A 16 -0.05 6.55 -4.37
N GLY A 17 0.36 7.79 -4.65
CA GLY A 17 1.29 8.08 -5.74
C GLY A 17 2.74 7.83 -5.31
N VAL A 18 3.37 6.82 -5.88
CA VAL A 18 4.76 6.42 -5.63
C VAL A 18 5.69 7.27 -6.50
N ARG A 19 6.49 8.14 -5.88
CA ARG A 19 7.28 9.16 -6.59
C ARG A 19 8.76 9.18 -6.25
N VAL A 20 9.59 9.45 -7.26
CA VAL A 20 11.00 9.84 -7.12
C VAL A 20 11.18 11.22 -7.75
N ALA A 21 11.86 12.14 -7.06
CA ALA A 21 12.10 13.49 -7.57
C ALA A 21 10.83 14.22 -8.10
N ARG A 22 9.67 13.95 -7.47
CA ARG A 22 8.31 14.45 -7.81
C ARG A 22 7.62 13.79 -9.00
N GLU A 23 8.28 12.91 -9.74
CA GLU A 23 7.69 12.14 -10.83
C GLU A 23 7.17 10.80 -10.32
N LEU A 24 6.05 10.34 -10.88
CA LEU A 24 5.51 9.01 -10.59
C LEU A 24 6.43 7.97 -11.23
N ILE A 25 6.80 6.94 -10.48
CA ILE A 25 7.64 5.86 -11.01
C ILE A 25 6.81 4.81 -11.72
N ASP A 26 7.39 4.10 -12.68
CA ASP A 26 6.76 2.88 -13.18
C ASP A 26 6.82 1.77 -12.11
N LEU A 27 5.69 1.09 -11.89
CA LEU A 27 5.55 -0.02 -10.94
C LEU A 27 5.55 -1.38 -11.65
N THR A 28 5.84 -1.43 -12.95
CA THR A 28 5.86 -2.68 -13.74
C THR A 28 6.85 -3.71 -13.19
N GLU A 29 7.98 -3.27 -12.63
CA GLU A 29 9.00 -4.15 -12.04
C GLU A 29 8.74 -4.50 -10.57
N VAL A 30 7.65 -3.99 -9.98
CA VAL A 30 7.29 -4.32 -8.60
C VAL A 30 6.77 -5.74 -8.53
N THR A 31 7.44 -6.54 -7.70
CA THR A 31 7.13 -7.95 -7.49
C THR A 31 6.28 -8.18 -6.24
N LYS A 32 6.43 -7.34 -5.23
CA LYS A 32 5.73 -7.44 -3.95
C LYS A 32 5.60 -6.08 -3.29
N MET A 33 4.51 -5.89 -2.55
CA MET A 33 4.34 -4.75 -1.65
C MET A 33 3.95 -5.22 -0.26
N GLU A 34 4.47 -4.54 0.76
CA GLU A 34 4.11 -4.76 2.15
C GLU A 34 3.72 -3.44 2.81
N LEU A 35 2.71 -3.53 3.67
CA LEU A 35 2.32 -2.45 4.56
C LEU A 35 2.62 -2.90 5.99
N LEU A 36 3.63 -2.28 6.61
CA LEU A 36 4.01 -2.53 7.99
C LEU A 36 3.21 -1.61 8.89
N MET A 37 2.33 -2.15 9.73
CA MET A 37 1.53 -1.38 10.69
C MET A 37 1.75 -1.92 12.09
N ASN A 38 2.43 -1.15 12.94
CA ASN A 38 2.94 -1.61 14.23
C ASN A 38 3.79 -2.88 14.05
N ASP A 39 3.42 -4.00 14.69
CA ASP A 39 4.11 -5.30 14.61
C ASP A 39 3.50 -6.26 13.57
N GLN A 40 2.58 -5.78 12.73
CA GLN A 40 1.90 -6.58 11.71
C GLN A 40 2.40 -6.27 10.31
N VAL A 41 2.57 -7.30 9.50
CA VAL A 41 2.95 -7.22 8.09
C VAL A 41 1.76 -7.63 7.24
N TYR A 42 1.26 -6.70 6.44
CA TYR A 42 0.27 -6.99 5.41
C TYR A 42 1.01 -7.09 4.09
N SER A 43 1.08 -8.29 3.52
CA SER A 43 1.82 -8.56 2.28
C SER A 43 0.86 -8.83 1.12
N SER A 44 1.20 -8.33 -0.06
CA SER A 44 0.49 -8.66 -1.31
C SER A 44 0.55 -10.14 -1.66
N GLU A 45 1.53 -10.89 -1.14
CA GLU A 45 1.60 -12.35 -1.33
C GLU A 45 0.48 -13.08 -0.57
N VAL A 46 0.01 -12.50 0.55
CA VAL A 46 -1.03 -13.08 1.40
C VAL A 46 -2.40 -12.53 1.03
N PHE A 47 -2.48 -11.22 0.77
CA PHE A 47 -3.74 -10.49 0.55
C PHE A 47 -4.02 -10.18 -0.93
N GLY A 48 -3.21 -10.71 -1.83
CA GLY A 48 -3.34 -10.58 -3.28
C GLY A 48 -2.85 -9.25 -3.83
N SER A 49 -2.56 -9.27 -5.13
CA SER A 49 -2.25 -8.10 -5.95
C SER A 49 -3.18 -7.98 -7.15
N GLY A 50 -3.74 -6.79 -7.38
CA GLY A 50 -4.50 -6.44 -8.58
C GLY A 50 -5.96 -6.07 -8.33
N GLU A 51 -6.79 -6.15 -9.36
CA GLU A 51 -8.17 -5.66 -9.29
C GLU A 51 -8.94 -6.28 -8.12
N ALA A 52 -9.59 -5.41 -7.35
CA ALA A 52 -10.34 -5.75 -6.13
C ALA A 52 -9.51 -6.42 -5.01
N GLN A 53 -8.20 -6.57 -5.17
CA GLN A 53 -7.30 -7.03 -4.10
C GLN A 53 -6.92 -5.88 -3.17
N VAL A 54 -6.34 -6.24 -2.03
CA VAL A 54 -5.90 -5.29 -1.00
C VAL A 54 -4.83 -4.35 -1.55
N PHE A 55 -3.90 -4.89 -2.32
CA PHE A 55 -2.87 -4.12 -2.99
C PHE A 55 -3.14 -4.13 -4.48
N ASP A 56 -3.28 -2.97 -5.09
CA ASP A 56 -3.56 -2.88 -6.51
C ASP A 56 -2.68 -1.83 -7.14
N TRP A 57 -1.56 -2.31 -7.66
CA TRP A 57 -0.67 -1.55 -8.53
C TRP A 57 -0.68 -2.09 -9.97
N THR A 58 -1.42 -3.19 -10.22
CA THR A 58 -1.41 -3.86 -11.52
C THR A 58 -2.33 -3.16 -12.51
N GLN A 59 -3.47 -2.64 -12.05
CA GLN A 59 -4.35 -1.80 -12.89
C GLN A 59 -3.72 -0.44 -13.23
N THR A 60 -2.69 -0.06 -12.49
CA THR A 60 -2.03 1.24 -12.52
C THR A 60 -0.56 1.12 -12.92
N GLN A 61 -0.15 -0.03 -13.49
CA GLN A 61 1.19 -0.20 -14.07
C GLN A 61 1.50 0.93 -15.06
N GLY A 62 2.72 1.46 -15.03
CA GLY A 62 3.11 2.65 -15.80
C GLY A 62 2.62 3.99 -15.26
N THR A 63 1.71 4.04 -14.27
CA THR A 63 1.18 5.30 -13.71
C THR A 63 1.78 5.67 -12.36
N GLY A 64 2.44 4.73 -11.67
CA GLY A 64 3.01 4.98 -10.34
C GLY A 64 2.00 5.11 -9.21
N VAL A 65 0.77 4.66 -9.42
CA VAL A 65 -0.28 4.68 -8.40
C VAL A 65 -0.42 3.30 -7.77
N LEU A 66 -0.47 3.23 -6.45
CA LEU A 66 -0.88 2.08 -5.67
C LEU A 66 -2.25 2.36 -5.05
N ILE A 67 -3.19 1.45 -5.22
CA ILE A 67 -4.50 1.49 -4.57
C ILE A 67 -4.49 0.49 -3.40
N LEU A 68 -4.79 0.95 -2.19
CA LEU A 68 -4.86 0.16 -0.97
C LEU A 68 -6.30 0.02 -0.49
N ARG A 69 -6.86 -1.19 -0.58
CA ARG A 69 -8.24 -1.51 -0.14
C ARG A 69 -8.25 -2.13 1.25
N LEU A 70 -7.83 -1.34 2.24
CA LEU A 70 -7.65 -1.81 3.62
C LEU A 70 -8.96 -2.03 4.38
N GLY A 71 -10.09 -1.47 3.91
CA GLY A 71 -11.38 -1.58 4.62
C GLY A 71 -11.95 -2.99 4.68
N ASN A 72 -11.50 -3.90 3.81
CA ASN A 72 -11.86 -5.32 3.83
C ASN A 72 -11.03 -6.12 4.84
N LEU A 73 -9.94 -5.54 5.34
CA LEU A 73 -9.15 -6.12 6.41
C LEU A 73 -9.81 -5.76 7.73
N SER A 74 -10.08 -6.75 8.59
CA SER A 74 -10.68 -6.52 9.92
C SER A 74 -9.63 -5.94 10.89
N ILE A 75 -9.12 -4.76 10.58
CA ILE A 75 -8.09 -4.07 11.36
C ILE A 75 -8.76 -3.32 12.51
N PRO A 76 -8.30 -3.47 13.77
CA PRO A 76 -8.92 -2.78 14.90
C PRO A 76 -8.96 -1.25 14.71
N VAL A 77 -10.02 -0.61 15.21
CA VAL A 77 -10.15 0.85 15.21
C VAL A 77 -8.97 1.48 15.94
N GLY A 78 -8.36 2.51 15.35
CA GLY A 78 -7.17 3.13 15.93
C GLY A 78 -6.36 3.97 14.95
N PHE A 79 -5.23 4.49 15.43
CA PHE A 79 -4.23 5.19 14.60
C PHE A 79 -3.01 4.31 14.41
N TYR A 80 -2.55 4.22 13.17
CA TYR A 80 -1.43 3.38 12.76
C TYR A 80 -0.43 4.22 11.99
N ASN A 81 0.85 4.07 12.33
CA ASN A 81 1.95 4.56 11.50
C ASN A 81 2.32 3.41 10.57
N ALA A 82 1.86 3.51 9.32
CA ALA A 82 2.12 2.51 8.31
C ALA A 82 3.39 2.84 7.54
N LYS A 83 4.21 1.84 7.25
CA LYS A 83 5.34 1.97 6.31
C LYS A 83 5.03 1.16 5.07
N LEU A 84 5.10 1.79 3.90
CA LEU A 84 5.01 1.09 2.62
C LEU A 84 6.40 0.59 2.25
N VAL A 85 6.52 -0.72 2.04
CA VAL A 85 7.73 -1.36 1.54
C VAL A 85 7.46 -1.88 0.14
N ILE A 86 8.30 -1.52 -0.81
CA ILE A 86 8.19 -1.93 -2.21
C ILE A 86 9.37 -2.84 -2.54
N TYR A 87 9.08 -3.98 -3.13
CA TYR A 87 10.05 -4.96 -3.61
C TYR A 87 10.03 -4.96 -5.14
N SER A 88 11.21 -4.95 -5.74
CA SER A 88 11.37 -5.04 -7.18
C SER A 88 12.49 -6.02 -7.53
N VAL A 89 12.66 -6.32 -8.82
CA VAL A 89 13.76 -7.17 -9.31
C VAL A 89 15.12 -6.66 -8.83
N ASP A 90 15.35 -5.35 -8.88
CA ASP A 90 16.59 -4.71 -8.45
C ASP A 90 16.70 -4.56 -6.93
N ASN A 91 15.56 -4.59 -6.21
CA ASN A 91 15.50 -4.44 -4.76
C ASN A 91 14.75 -5.61 -4.12
N PRO A 92 15.31 -6.84 -4.15
CA PRO A 92 14.63 -8.03 -3.67
C PRO A 92 14.47 -8.06 -2.14
N ASN A 93 15.25 -7.25 -1.41
CA ASN A 93 15.14 -7.10 0.04
C ASN A 93 14.11 -6.04 0.47
N GLY A 94 13.49 -5.35 -0.49
CA GLY A 94 12.51 -4.31 -0.24
C GLY A 94 13.14 -2.96 0.14
N VAL A 95 12.45 -1.88 -0.24
CA VAL A 95 12.78 -0.51 0.13
C VAL A 95 11.60 0.10 0.86
N ILE A 96 11.84 0.68 2.04
CA ILE A 96 10.84 1.51 2.72
C ILE A 96 10.66 2.76 1.88
N TRP A 97 9.51 2.84 1.20
CA TRP A 97 9.22 3.92 0.27
C TRP A 97 8.71 5.17 0.96
N ASP A 98 7.72 5.00 1.83
CA ASP A 98 7.12 6.12 2.56
C ASP A 98 6.48 5.64 3.87
N THR A 99 6.16 6.62 4.72
CA THR A 99 5.43 6.45 5.97
C THR A 99 4.15 7.26 5.94
N MET A 100 3.03 6.64 6.32
CA MET A 100 1.71 7.26 6.30
C MET A 100 0.97 7.01 7.62
N ARG A 101 0.15 7.96 8.03
CA ARG A 101 -0.70 7.80 9.20
C ARG A 101 -2.10 7.40 8.75
N ILE A 102 -2.53 6.22 9.15
CA ILE A 102 -3.84 5.67 8.79
C ILE A 102 -4.69 5.59 10.05
N ARG A 103 -5.92 6.09 9.98
CA ARG A 103 -6.93 5.97 11.03
C ARG A 103 -8.02 5.01 10.58
N PHE A 104 -8.15 3.88 11.28
CA PHE A 104 -9.27 2.96 11.09
C PHE A 104 -10.44 3.38 11.97
N LYS A 105 -11.66 3.33 11.42
CA LYS A 105 -12.93 3.67 12.07
C LYS A 105 -13.99 2.60 11.84
#